data_AF-A0A2V8UQJ4-F1
#
_entry.id   AF-A0A2V8UQJ4-F1
#
_cell.length_a   1.000
_cell.length_b   1.000
_cell.length_c   1.000
_cell.angle_alpha   90.00
_cell.angle_beta   90.00
_cell.angle_gamma   90.00
#
_symmetry.space_group_name_H-M   'P 1'
#
loop_
_entity.id
_entity.type
_entity.pdbx_description
1 polymer ?
#
loop_
_entity_poly.entity_id
_entity_poly.type
_entity_poly.pdbx_seq_one_letter_code
_entity_poly.pdbx_strand_id
1 'polypeptide(L)'
;MNPLGLNNRLPWRTAFKIAWREAHASSAKFLFVIAAVAIGVGSLAGVRGFSSAFYGMLLREARTLMAADLSVRVFALPDATQSAVMEKLEQRGVRRTWITETLSMVSSGTVANPVLVSIKAIDPRVYPFYGAVKLDPPGSLPQVLTPDTVAVSEDLLLRLRVAVGDSVRLGGQPFRIIGKVASEPDRMSGSLNVGPRVMISREGLDRTGLIGIGSRAAERYLFRLTPGAPRIEEVRQTLQKVFPDSLIADFRQTHPIITQGREPHRAHCGRARRGHGHGRSLAAEDGFNRHHEMHRCAYAGNHADLFAANHRPGSGWRPAGGGFRNRGRSGLSAAHRALFPFASGTALGPHNRHTGTGDRYSDDTVVHFADAAWNPAHQARRDLPARDD
;
A
#
# COMPACT_ATOMS: atom_id res chain seq x y z
N MET A 1 60.52 -48.37 -33.34
CA MET A 1 59.84 -48.66 -32.07
C MET A 1 58.88 -47.52 -31.73
N ASN A 2 57.60 -47.71 -32.08
CA ASN A 2 56.38 -47.00 -31.66
C ASN A 2 55.25 -47.55 -32.57
N PRO A 3 53.96 -47.57 -32.20
CA PRO A 3 53.33 -47.24 -30.92
C PRO A 3 52.26 -48.27 -30.49
N LEU A 4 52.22 -48.70 -29.21
CA LEU A 4 51.02 -49.37 -28.68
C LEU A 4 50.08 -48.34 -28.07
N GLY A 5 49.48 -47.54 -28.96
CA GLY A 5 48.31 -46.72 -28.66
C GLY A 5 47.06 -47.60 -28.62
N LEU A 6 46.85 -48.33 -27.53
CA LEU A 6 45.60 -49.04 -27.28
C LEU A 6 44.51 -48.05 -26.86
N ASN A 7 43.98 -47.32 -27.84
CA ASN A 7 42.74 -46.57 -27.68
C ASN A 7 41.56 -47.55 -27.76
N ASN A 8 41.49 -48.50 -26.81
CA ASN A 8 40.44 -49.51 -26.77
C ASN A 8 39.17 -48.89 -26.17
N ARG A 9 38.57 -47.95 -26.90
CA ARG A 9 37.25 -47.42 -26.59
C ARG A 9 36.25 -48.51 -26.95
N LEU A 10 35.79 -49.25 -25.95
CA LEU A 10 34.64 -50.13 -26.09
C LEU A 10 33.54 -49.38 -26.85
N PRO A 11 33.01 -49.94 -27.95
CA PRO A 11 31.98 -49.25 -28.71
C PRO A 11 30.80 -49.00 -27.77
N TRP A 12 30.26 -47.77 -27.77
CA TRP A 12 29.16 -47.34 -26.90
C TRP A 12 27.98 -48.34 -26.88
N ARG A 13 27.77 -49.04 -27.99
CA ARG A 13 26.78 -50.13 -28.13
C ARG A 13 27.05 -51.32 -27.20
N THR A 14 28.30 -51.74 -27.05
CA THR A 14 28.69 -52.86 -26.18
C THR A 14 28.66 -52.44 -24.72
N ALA A 15 29.12 -51.22 -24.40
CA ALA A 15 29.01 -50.66 -23.04
C ALA A 15 27.55 -50.56 -22.58
N PHE A 16 26.64 -50.09 -23.43
CA PHE A 16 25.21 -50.01 -23.11
C PHE A 16 24.56 -51.39 -22.94
N LYS A 17 24.92 -52.38 -23.78
CA LYS A 17 24.41 -53.76 -23.65
C LYS A 17 24.84 -54.42 -22.33
N ILE A 18 26.09 -54.21 -21.91
CA ILE A 18 26.60 -54.74 -20.64
C ILE A 18 25.88 -54.06 -19.48
N ALA A 19 25.78 -52.73 -19.48
CA ALA A 19 25.08 -51.95 -18.46
C ALA A 19 23.59 -52.33 -18.32
N TRP A 20 22.89 -52.53 -19.44
CA TRP A 20 21.49 -52.96 -19.45
C TRP A 20 21.30 -54.35 -18.83
N ARG A 21 22.19 -55.29 -19.15
CA ARG A 21 22.14 -56.65 -18.60
C ARG A 21 22.37 -56.65 -17.09
N GLU A 22 23.34 -55.89 -16.61
CA GLU A 22 23.62 -55.75 -15.17
C GLU A 22 22.49 -55.02 -14.43
N ALA A 23 21.90 -53.98 -15.04
CA ALA A 23 20.74 -53.30 -14.49
C ALA A 23 19.53 -54.25 -14.33
N HIS A 24 19.33 -55.17 -15.27
CA HIS A 24 18.23 -56.15 -15.21
C HIS A 24 18.49 -57.28 -14.19
N ALA A 25 19.76 -57.67 -14.01
CA ALA A 25 20.15 -58.70 -13.04
C ALA A 25 19.92 -58.29 -11.57
N SER A 26 19.95 -56.99 -11.26
CA SER A 26 19.66 -56.43 -9.92
C SER A 26 18.51 -55.42 -9.94
N SER A 27 17.43 -55.76 -10.66
CA SER A 27 16.30 -54.87 -10.97
C SER A 27 15.71 -54.13 -9.75
N ALA A 28 15.55 -54.79 -8.61
CA ALA A 28 14.98 -54.17 -7.40
C ALA A 28 15.87 -53.06 -6.81
N LYS A 29 17.18 -53.29 -6.70
CA LYS A 29 18.14 -52.31 -6.18
C LYS A 29 18.30 -51.13 -7.14
N PHE A 30 18.34 -51.43 -8.45
CA PHE A 30 18.44 -50.41 -9.48
C PHE A 30 17.17 -49.53 -9.55
N LEU A 31 15.98 -50.13 -9.43
CA LEU A 31 14.71 -49.40 -9.38
C LEU A 31 14.65 -48.46 -8.17
N PHE A 32 15.13 -48.89 -7.00
CA PHE A 32 15.20 -48.03 -5.81
C PHE A 32 16.03 -46.75 -6.08
N VAL A 33 17.19 -46.89 -6.71
CA VAL A 33 18.05 -45.74 -7.08
C VAL A 33 17.34 -44.83 -8.08
N ILE A 34 16.71 -45.40 -9.12
CA ILE A 34 15.95 -44.61 -10.10
C ILE A 34 14.80 -43.86 -9.42
N ALA A 35 14.04 -44.53 -8.54
CA ALA A 35 12.94 -43.91 -7.83
C ALA A 35 13.42 -42.76 -6.93
N ALA A 36 14.52 -42.96 -6.19
CA ALA A 36 15.10 -41.92 -5.35
C ALA A 36 15.54 -40.68 -6.17
N VAL A 37 16.21 -40.90 -7.30
CA VAL A 37 16.61 -39.82 -8.22
C VAL A 37 15.39 -39.15 -8.84
N ALA A 38 14.40 -39.93 -9.30
CA ALA A 38 13.17 -39.42 -9.90
C ALA A 38 12.37 -38.57 -8.90
N ILE A 39 12.27 -39.00 -7.64
CA ILE A 39 11.62 -38.23 -6.56
C ILE A 39 12.42 -36.96 -6.26
N GLY A 40 13.75 -37.03 -6.17
CA GLY A 40 14.60 -35.86 -5.92
C GLY A 40 14.50 -34.80 -7.02
N VAL A 41 14.66 -35.21 -8.28
CA VAL A 41 14.56 -34.32 -9.45
C VAL A 41 13.12 -33.84 -9.64
N GLY A 42 12.13 -34.72 -9.48
CA GLY A 42 10.71 -34.42 -9.57
C GLY A 42 10.26 -33.39 -8.54
N SER A 43 10.73 -33.52 -7.29
CA SER A 43 10.48 -32.53 -6.23
C SER A 43 11.06 -31.15 -6.59
N LEU A 44 12.30 -31.10 -7.05
CA LEU A 44 12.94 -29.84 -7.44
C LEU A 44 12.26 -29.17 -8.66
N ALA A 45 11.88 -29.96 -9.66
CA ALA A 45 11.14 -29.49 -10.83
C ALA A 45 9.72 -29.03 -10.44
N GLY A 46 9.04 -29.77 -9.57
CA GLY A 46 7.71 -29.43 -9.05
C GLY A 46 7.70 -28.11 -8.31
N VAL A 47 8.65 -27.90 -7.38
CA VAL A 47 8.76 -26.63 -6.63
C VAL A 47 9.06 -25.46 -7.56
N ARG A 48 9.97 -25.62 -8.53
CA ARG A 48 10.29 -24.56 -9.50
C ARG A 48 9.12 -24.24 -10.42
N GLY A 49 8.42 -25.27 -10.92
CA GLY A 49 7.25 -25.12 -11.77
C GLY A 49 6.10 -24.43 -11.03
N PHE A 50 5.80 -24.87 -9.82
CA PHE A 50 4.79 -24.23 -8.96
C PHE A 50 5.14 -22.77 -8.68
N SER A 51 6.39 -22.49 -8.29
CA SER A 51 6.86 -21.14 -8.03
C SER A 51 6.69 -20.24 -9.26
N SER A 52 7.14 -20.68 -10.43
CA SER A 52 7.00 -19.92 -11.68
C SER A 52 5.55 -19.66 -12.06
N ALA A 53 4.68 -20.67 -11.93
CA ALA A 53 3.25 -20.53 -12.19
C ALA A 53 2.59 -19.54 -11.22
N PHE A 54 2.91 -19.63 -9.93
CA PHE A 54 2.40 -18.73 -8.90
C PHE A 54 2.86 -17.29 -9.13
N TYR A 55 4.15 -17.06 -9.41
CA TYR A 55 4.65 -15.74 -9.79
C TYR A 55 3.96 -15.19 -11.04
N GLY A 56 3.74 -16.03 -12.06
CA GLY A 56 3.01 -15.65 -13.26
C GLY A 56 1.57 -15.21 -12.98
N MET A 57 0.86 -15.90 -12.08
CA MET A 57 -0.48 -15.51 -11.66
C MET A 57 -0.48 -14.20 -10.86
N LEU A 58 0.43 -14.07 -9.88
CA LEU A 58 0.56 -12.83 -9.09
C LEU A 58 0.84 -11.61 -9.97
N LEU A 59 1.70 -11.74 -10.98
CA LEU A 59 2.03 -10.64 -11.89
C LEU A 59 0.84 -10.20 -12.76
N ARG A 60 -0.04 -11.14 -13.14
CA ARG A 60 -1.26 -10.83 -13.88
C ARG A 60 -2.24 -10.05 -13.01
N GLU A 61 -2.39 -10.48 -11.76
CA GLU A 61 -3.29 -9.81 -10.81
C GLU A 61 -2.74 -8.46 -10.35
N ALA A 62 -1.41 -8.31 -10.23
CA ALA A 62 -0.76 -7.09 -9.80
C ALA A 62 -1.10 -5.88 -10.70
N ARG A 63 -1.15 -6.06 -12.03
CA ARG A 63 -1.57 -5.00 -12.96
C ARG A 63 -3.02 -4.56 -12.73
N THR A 64 -3.90 -5.53 -12.50
CA THR A 64 -5.31 -5.27 -12.17
C THR A 64 -5.40 -4.51 -10.85
N LEU A 65 -4.69 -4.95 -9.80
CA LEU A 65 -4.68 -4.31 -8.49
C LEU A 65 -3.98 -2.95 -8.45
N MET A 66 -3.10 -2.65 -9.40
CA MET A 66 -2.49 -1.32 -9.57
C MET A 66 -3.27 -0.42 -10.53
N ALA A 67 -4.20 -0.99 -11.29
CA ALA A 67 -4.86 -0.38 -12.43
C ALA A 67 -3.91 0.19 -13.51
N ALA A 68 -2.63 -0.23 -13.52
CA ALA A 68 -1.56 0.30 -14.37
C ALA A 68 -0.36 -0.67 -14.49
N ASP A 69 0.55 -0.40 -15.43
CA ASP A 69 1.87 -1.06 -15.49
C ASP A 69 2.88 -0.40 -14.54
N LEU A 70 2.88 0.94 -14.52
CA LEU A 70 3.66 1.75 -13.59
C LEU A 70 2.77 2.76 -12.89
N SER A 71 3.07 3.06 -11.64
CA SER A 71 2.46 4.19 -10.94
C SER A 71 3.52 5.05 -10.28
N VAL A 72 3.42 6.36 -10.46
CA VAL A 72 4.24 7.36 -9.77
C VAL A 72 3.35 8.11 -8.80
N ARG A 73 3.75 8.16 -7.52
CA ARG A 73 3.09 8.96 -6.51
C ARG A 73 3.97 10.11 -6.08
N VAL A 74 3.40 11.32 -6.10
CA VAL A 74 4.00 12.55 -5.60
C VAL A 74 2.99 13.29 -4.72
N PHE A 75 3.47 14.14 -3.81
CA PHE A 75 2.64 14.94 -2.90
C PHE A 75 2.65 16.43 -3.26
N ALA A 76 3.23 16.76 -4.41
CA ALA A 76 3.26 18.08 -5.00
C ALA A 76 2.89 17.96 -6.48
N LEU A 77 2.25 19.00 -7.01
CA LEU A 77 1.97 19.10 -8.44
C LEU A 77 3.31 19.08 -9.22
N PRO A 78 3.39 18.33 -10.34
CA PRO A 78 4.61 18.27 -11.12
C PRO A 78 5.02 19.64 -11.67
N ASP A 79 6.32 19.90 -11.71
CA ASP A 79 6.86 21.07 -12.38
C ASP A 79 6.76 20.95 -13.92
N ALA A 80 7.10 22.02 -14.64
CA ALA A 80 7.05 22.05 -16.11
C ALA A 80 8.01 21.03 -16.76
N THR A 81 9.16 20.77 -16.15
CA THR A 81 10.15 19.79 -16.65
C THR A 81 9.63 18.38 -16.49
N GLN A 82 9.07 18.06 -15.33
CA GLN A 82 8.43 16.79 -15.00
C GLN A 82 7.25 16.51 -15.94
N SER A 83 6.42 17.52 -16.18
CA SER A 83 5.30 17.45 -17.12
C SER A 83 5.76 17.20 -18.56
N ALA A 84 6.78 17.92 -19.03
CA ALA A 84 7.35 17.74 -20.36
C ALA A 84 7.95 16.34 -20.57
N VAL A 85 8.54 15.74 -19.54
CA VAL A 85 9.05 14.35 -19.60
C VAL A 85 7.90 13.36 -19.73
N MET A 86 6.83 13.53 -18.94
CA MET A 86 5.64 12.67 -19.05
C MET A 86 5.02 12.76 -20.45
N GLU A 87 4.93 13.96 -21.03
CA GLU A 87 4.41 14.17 -22.39
C GLU A 87 5.30 13.51 -23.46
N LYS A 88 6.63 13.61 -23.34
CA LYS A 88 7.56 12.88 -24.22
C LYS A 88 7.39 11.36 -24.14
N LEU A 89 7.04 10.83 -22.96
CA LEU A 89 6.74 9.41 -22.81
C LEU A 89 5.41 9.04 -23.50
N GLU A 90 4.40 9.91 -23.44
CA GLU A 90 3.14 9.73 -24.18
C GLU A 90 3.37 9.62 -25.69
N GLN A 91 4.21 10.48 -26.25
CA GLN A 91 4.60 10.45 -27.67
C GLN A 91 5.31 9.14 -28.06
N ARG A 92 5.93 8.44 -27.11
CA ARG A 92 6.60 7.15 -27.30
C ARG A 92 5.68 5.94 -27.01
N GLY A 93 4.38 6.15 -26.87
CA GLY A 93 3.41 5.06 -26.64
C GLY A 93 3.18 4.71 -25.16
N VAL A 94 3.56 5.59 -24.23
CA VAL A 94 3.25 5.41 -22.79
C VAL A 94 2.00 6.22 -22.45
N ARG A 95 0.82 5.60 -22.44
CA ARG A 95 -0.42 6.28 -22.05
C ARG A 95 -0.41 6.59 -20.55
N ARG A 96 -0.92 7.76 -20.14
CA ARG A 96 -1.08 8.12 -18.72
C ARG A 96 -2.52 8.44 -18.33
N THR A 97 -2.82 8.30 -17.05
CA THR A 97 -4.00 8.90 -16.41
C THR A 97 -3.62 9.45 -15.04
N TRP A 98 -4.34 10.49 -14.61
CA TRP A 98 -4.03 11.23 -13.40
C TRP A 98 -5.13 11.08 -12.35
N ILE A 99 -4.73 10.65 -11.16
CA ILE A 99 -5.59 10.46 -10.00
C ILE A 99 -5.13 11.40 -8.89
N THR A 100 -6.07 12.07 -8.25
CA THR A 100 -5.79 12.88 -7.05
C THR A 100 -6.58 12.33 -5.88
N GLU A 101 -5.87 12.04 -4.80
CA GLU A 101 -6.45 11.56 -3.56
C GLU A 101 -6.30 12.64 -2.50
N THR A 102 -7.38 12.99 -1.81
CA THR A 102 -7.35 13.97 -0.72
C THR A 102 -8.40 13.62 0.34
N LEU A 103 -8.30 14.22 1.51
CA LEU A 103 -9.26 14.08 2.59
C LEU A 103 -10.09 15.35 2.71
N SER A 104 -11.40 15.21 2.93
CA SER A 104 -12.27 16.34 3.21
C SER A 104 -13.51 15.92 3.99
N MET A 105 -14.31 16.90 4.37
CA MET A 105 -15.59 16.70 5.04
C MET A 105 -16.73 16.74 4.01
N VAL A 106 -17.62 15.75 4.08
CA VAL A 106 -18.88 15.75 3.33
C VAL A 106 -20.03 15.92 4.31
N SER A 107 -20.96 16.81 3.99
CA SER A 107 -22.20 17.00 4.74
C SER A 107 -23.43 16.66 3.89
N SER A 108 -24.54 16.45 4.57
CA SER A 108 -25.86 16.17 3.98
C SER A 108 -26.86 17.17 4.58
N GLY A 109 -27.95 17.45 3.86
CA GLY A 109 -29.08 18.19 4.43
C GLY A 109 -29.85 17.39 5.50
N THR A 110 -29.68 16.08 5.53
CA THR A 110 -30.40 15.15 6.43
C THR A 110 -29.77 15.06 7.82
N VAL A 111 -28.45 15.22 7.92
CA VAL A 111 -27.68 15.02 9.16
C VAL A 111 -26.78 16.23 9.41
N ALA A 112 -26.83 16.78 10.62
CA ALA A 112 -26.07 17.98 11.00
C ALA A 112 -24.55 17.76 11.00
N ASN A 113 -24.10 16.55 11.34
CA ASN A 113 -22.68 16.25 11.52
C ASN A 113 -22.03 15.83 10.19
N PRO A 114 -21.01 16.55 9.71
CA PRO A 114 -20.26 16.16 8.53
C PRO A 114 -19.38 14.93 8.82
N VAL A 115 -19.07 14.16 7.77
CA VAL A 115 -18.25 12.94 7.83
C VAL A 115 -16.95 13.15 7.07
N LEU A 116 -15.83 12.75 7.67
CA LEU A 116 -14.52 12.73 7.00
C LEU A 116 -14.48 11.62 5.95
N VAL A 117 -14.17 11.97 4.71
CA VAL A 117 -14.13 11.06 3.57
C VAL A 117 -12.79 11.09 2.82
N SER A 118 -12.52 9.99 2.15
CA SER A 118 -11.44 9.85 1.18
C SER A 118 -11.96 10.15 -0.22
N ILE A 119 -11.52 11.27 -0.77
CA ILE A 119 -11.86 11.71 -2.12
C ILE A 119 -10.85 11.14 -3.09
N LYS A 120 -11.36 10.57 -4.18
CA LYS A 120 -10.58 10.18 -5.35
C LYS A 120 -11.15 10.86 -6.59
N ALA A 121 -10.37 11.79 -7.13
CA ALA A 121 -10.65 12.37 -8.44
C ALA A 121 -9.94 11.59 -9.52
N ILE A 122 -10.66 11.29 -10.61
CA ILE A 122 -10.16 10.53 -11.76
C ILE A 122 -10.53 11.22 -13.07
N ASP A 123 -9.83 10.86 -14.15
CA ASP A 123 -10.37 11.01 -15.50
C ASP A 123 -11.27 9.80 -15.82
N PRO A 124 -12.60 9.95 -15.87
CA PRO A 124 -13.51 8.84 -16.09
C PRO A 124 -13.40 8.22 -17.49
N ARG A 125 -12.80 8.92 -18.46
CA ARG A 125 -12.63 8.43 -19.85
C ARG A 125 -11.47 7.46 -19.99
N VAL A 126 -10.48 7.54 -19.09
CA VAL A 126 -9.23 6.77 -19.19
C VAL A 126 -9.07 5.79 -18.04
N TYR A 127 -9.44 6.17 -16.83
CA TYR A 127 -9.28 5.32 -15.66
C TYR A 127 -10.40 4.27 -15.58
N PRO A 128 -10.09 3.01 -15.19
CA PRO A 128 -8.76 2.41 -14.99
C PRO A 128 -8.15 1.84 -16.28
N PHE A 129 -6.82 1.67 -16.35
CA PHE A 129 -6.19 1.00 -17.50
C PHE A 129 -6.34 -0.52 -17.48
N TYR A 130 -6.32 -1.11 -16.29
CA TYR A 130 -6.50 -2.53 -16.03
C TYR A 130 -7.51 -2.72 -14.89
N GLY A 131 -8.31 -3.79 -14.97
CA GLY A 131 -9.45 -3.99 -14.08
C GLY A 131 -10.65 -3.12 -14.44
N ALA A 132 -11.66 -3.10 -13.58
CA ALA A 132 -12.89 -2.33 -13.78
C ALA A 132 -13.43 -1.84 -12.44
N VAL A 133 -13.95 -0.61 -12.42
CA VAL A 133 -14.75 -0.12 -11.30
C VAL A 133 -16.16 -0.68 -11.43
N LYS A 134 -16.69 -1.25 -10.35
CA LYS A 134 -18.06 -1.73 -10.27
C LYS A 134 -18.90 -0.71 -9.50
N LEU A 135 -19.93 -0.21 -10.16
CA LEU A 135 -20.90 0.71 -9.59
C LEU A 135 -22.23 -0.01 -9.34
N ASP A 136 -22.99 0.47 -8.37
CA ASP A 136 -24.35 0.05 -8.07
C ASP A 136 -25.26 1.30 -7.90
N PRO A 137 -26.12 1.63 -8.88
CA PRO A 137 -26.45 0.86 -10.08
C PRO A 137 -25.29 0.77 -11.09
N PRO A 138 -25.27 -0.29 -11.94
CA PRO A 138 -24.22 -0.46 -12.94
C PRO A 138 -24.30 0.62 -14.02
N GLY A 139 -23.14 1.20 -14.37
CA GLY A 139 -23.02 2.21 -15.41
C GLY A 139 -21.56 2.47 -15.77
N SER A 140 -21.33 3.11 -16.92
CA SER A 140 -19.97 3.47 -17.33
C SER A 140 -19.49 4.74 -16.60
N LEU A 141 -18.22 4.76 -16.18
CA LEU A 141 -17.65 5.92 -15.48
C LEU A 141 -17.84 7.26 -16.23
N PRO A 142 -17.62 7.36 -17.56
CA PRO A 142 -17.80 8.63 -18.28
C PRO A 142 -19.24 9.15 -18.28
N GLN A 143 -20.22 8.26 -18.24
CA GLN A 143 -21.64 8.64 -18.25
C GLN A 143 -22.13 9.03 -16.85
N VAL A 144 -21.57 8.37 -15.83
CA VAL A 144 -22.05 8.44 -14.46
C VAL A 144 -21.32 9.54 -13.67
N LEU A 145 -20.01 9.72 -13.89
CA LEU A 145 -19.20 10.74 -13.22
C LEU A 145 -19.05 11.99 -14.09
N THR A 146 -20.09 12.81 -14.07
CA THR A 146 -20.06 14.21 -14.54
C THR A 146 -19.51 15.16 -13.45
N PRO A 147 -19.21 16.43 -13.79
CA PRO A 147 -18.69 17.39 -12.81
C PRO A 147 -19.59 17.61 -11.59
N ASP A 148 -20.90 17.42 -11.71
CA ASP A 148 -21.91 17.63 -10.64
C ASP A 148 -22.27 16.38 -9.84
N THR A 149 -21.67 15.24 -10.18
CA THR A 149 -22.09 13.94 -9.65
C THR A 149 -20.95 13.23 -8.93
N VAL A 150 -21.32 12.41 -7.96
CA VAL A 150 -20.36 11.61 -7.18
C VAL A 150 -20.84 10.18 -7.02
N ALA A 151 -19.90 9.24 -7.07
CA ALA A 151 -20.13 7.87 -6.65
C ALA A 151 -19.50 7.66 -5.27
N VAL A 152 -20.25 7.06 -4.34
CA VAL A 152 -19.83 6.99 -2.92
C VAL A 152 -19.80 5.56 -2.41
N SER A 153 -19.06 5.28 -1.34
CA SER A 153 -19.17 3.98 -0.67
C SER A 153 -20.48 3.84 0.11
N GLU A 154 -20.99 2.63 0.24
CA GLU A 154 -22.20 2.31 1.00
C GLU A 154 -22.16 2.81 2.46
N ASP A 155 -21.00 2.73 3.13
CA ASP A 155 -20.80 3.27 4.48
C ASP A 155 -21.13 4.77 4.59
N LEU A 156 -20.84 5.56 3.54
CA LEU A 156 -21.14 6.99 3.55
C LEU A 156 -22.65 7.25 3.52
N LEU A 157 -23.38 6.48 2.70
CA LEU A 157 -24.84 6.57 2.60
C LEU A 157 -25.51 6.31 3.94
N LEU A 158 -25.06 5.26 4.64
CA LEU A 158 -25.57 4.89 5.95
C LEU A 158 -25.29 5.96 7.01
N ARG A 159 -24.05 6.51 7.04
CA ARG A 159 -23.65 7.53 8.02
C ARG A 159 -24.38 8.86 7.83
N LEU A 160 -24.54 9.29 6.58
CA LEU A 160 -25.21 10.55 6.25
C LEU A 160 -26.74 10.40 6.11
N ARG A 161 -27.26 9.17 6.22
CA ARG A 161 -28.69 8.83 6.02
C ARG A 161 -29.23 9.38 4.70
N VAL A 162 -28.47 9.16 3.63
CA VAL A 162 -28.81 9.57 2.26
C VAL A 162 -28.84 8.35 1.35
N ALA A 163 -29.59 8.44 0.25
CA ALA A 163 -29.71 7.41 -0.76
C ALA A 163 -29.06 7.85 -2.09
N VAL A 164 -28.93 6.89 -3.01
CA VAL A 164 -28.59 7.22 -4.40
C VAL A 164 -29.71 8.07 -5.00
N GLY A 165 -29.35 9.19 -5.62
CA GLY A 165 -30.26 10.21 -6.13
C GLY A 165 -30.23 11.51 -5.31
N ASP A 166 -29.86 11.43 -4.03
CA ASP A 166 -29.81 12.58 -3.12
C ASP A 166 -28.60 13.48 -3.38
N SER A 167 -28.58 14.65 -2.71
CA SER A 167 -27.49 15.63 -2.80
C SER A 167 -26.67 15.67 -1.51
N VAL A 168 -25.35 15.79 -1.67
CA VAL A 168 -24.38 16.00 -0.59
C VAL A 168 -23.53 17.22 -0.90
N ARG A 169 -22.96 17.84 0.13
CA ARG A 169 -22.06 18.99 -0.02
C ARG A 169 -20.63 18.56 0.23
N LEU A 170 -19.75 18.89 -0.71
CA LEU A 170 -18.32 18.63 -0.66
C LEU A 170 -17.56 19.91 -1.02
N GLY A 171 -16.65 20.36 -0.15
CA GLY A 171 -15.95 21.63 -0.34
C GLY A 171 -16.91 22.82 -0.52
N GLY A 172 -18.06 22.79 0.16
CA GLY A 172 -19.12 23.80 0.04
C GLY A 172 -20.02 23.65 -1.20
N GLN A 173 -19.63 22.86 -2.20
CA GLN A 173 -20.37 22.67 -3.45
C GLN A 173 -21.36 21.51 -3.36
N PRO A 174 -22.55 21.61 -3.98
CA PRO A 174 -23.52 20.52 -4.04
C PRO A 174 -23.14 19.49 -5.10
N PHE A 175 -23.35 18.22 -4.78
CA PHE A 175 -23.12 17.09 -5.67
C PHE A 175 -24.25 16.07 -5.56
N ARG A 176 -24.71 15.54 -6.69
CA ARG A 176 -25.70 14.47 -6.72
C ARG A 176 -25.03 13.11 -6.60
N ILE A 177 -25.51 12.28 -5.68
CA ILE A 177 -25.08 10.88 -5.57
C ILE A 177 -25.73 10.10 -6.70
N ILE A 178 -24.91 9.52 -7.57
CA ILE A 178 -25.41 8.80 -8.75
C ILE A 178 -25.31 7.28 -8.59
N GLY A 179 -24.51 6.81 -7.64
CA GLY A 179 -24.37 5.38 -7.35
C GLY A 179 -23.37 5.09 -6.24
N LYS A 180 -23.35 3.81 -5.86
CA LYS A 180 -22.40 3.25 -4.90
C LYS A 180 -21.17 2.70 -5.63
N VAL A 181 -19.98 2.95 -5.10
CA VAL A 181 -18.75 2.28 -5.54
C VAL A 181 -18.67 0.93 -4.83
N ALA A 182 -19.08 -0.14 -5.51
CA ALA A 182 -19.06 -1.50 -4.97
C ALA A 182 -17.64 -2.09 -4.96
N SER A 183 -16.85 -1.79 -5.99
CA SER A 183 -15.45 -2.24 -6.08
C SER A 183 -14.65 -1.33 -6.99
N GLU A 184 -13.38 -1.09 -6.65
CA GLU A 184 -12.42 -0.39 -7.50
C GLU A 184 -11.09 -1.16 -7.49
N PRO A 185 -10.40 -1.29 -8.64
CA PRO A 185 -9.25 -2.18 -8.77
C PRO A 185 -8.06 -1.78 -7.89
N ASP A 186 -7.83 -0.48 -7.71
CA ASP A 186 -6.61 0.06 -7.12
C ASP A 186 -6.76 0.50 -5.66
N ARG A 187 -7.84 0.12 -4.97
CA ARG A 187 -8.16 0.57 -3.61
C ARG A 187 -7.02 0.34 -2.63
N MET A 188 -6.42 -0.85 -2.67
CA MET A 188 -5.31 -1.23 -1.79
C MET A 188 -4.03 -0.44 -2.06
N SER A 189 -3.87 0.05 -3.30
CA SER A 189 -2.71 0.83 -3.70
C SER A 189 -2.85 2.31 -3.36
N GLY A 190 -4.01 2.80 -2.93
CA GLY A 190 -4.26 4.19 -2.55
C GLY A 190 -3.51 4.66 -1.30
N SER A 191 -3.21 5.96 -1.23
CA SER A 191 -2.44 6.60 -0.15
C SER A 191 -3.30 7.05 1.03
N LEU A 192 -4.55 7.45 0.77
CA LEU A 192 -5.42 8.12 1.74
C LEU A 192 -6.72 7.36 1.94
N ASN A 193 -6.65 6.10 2.37
CA ASN A 193 -7.82 5.26 2.67
C ASN A 193 -8.40 5.52 4.08
N VAL A 194 -8.44 6.79 4.50
CA VAL A 194 -8.97 7.20 5.81
C VAL A 194 -10.42 7.65 5.62
N GLY A 195 -11.37 6.75 5.93
CA GLY A 195 -12.80 7.02 5.87
C GLY A 195 -13.53 6.48 4.63
N PRO A 196 -14.85 6.75 4.52
CA PRO A 196 -15.66 6.34 3.37
C PRO A 196 -15.14 6.92 2.06
N ARG A 197 -15.34 6.20 0.94
CA ARG A 197 -14.84 6.58 -0.38
C ARG A 197 -15.83 7.50 -1.09
N VAL A 198 -15.32 8.57 -1.70
CA VAL A 198 -16.05 9.44 -2.63
C VAL A 198 -15.24 9.54 -3.92
N MET A 199 -15.80 9.08 -5.03
CA MET A 199 -15.19 9.12 -6.35
C MET A 199 -15.87 10.21 -7.18
N ILE A 200 -15.06 11.12 -7.73
CA ILE A 200 -15.51 12.30 -8.49
C ILE A 200 -14.69 12.46 -9.77
N SER A 201 -15.20 13.24 -10.73
CA SER A 201 -14.40 13.60 -11.91
C SER A 201 -13.34 14.66 -11.56
N ARG A 202 -12.33 14.79 -12.40
CA ARG A 202 -11.31 15.85 -12.29
C ARG A 202 -11.94 17.24 -12.20
N GLU A 203 -12.85 17.53 -13.12
CA GLU A 203 -13.56 18.80 -13.21
C GLU A 203 -14.44 19.04 -11.98
N GLY A 204 -15.03 17.97 -11.42
CA GLY A 204 -15.76 18.03 -10.17
C GLY A 204 -14.86 18.42 -8.99
N LEU A 205 -13.64 17.88 -8.90
CA LEU A 205 -12.67 18.26 -7.86
C LEU A 205 -12.23 19.72 -7.99
N ASP A 206 -11.96 20.17 -9.21
CA ASP A 206 -11.52 21.54 -9.45
C ASP A 206 -12.60 22.54 -8.99
N ARG A 207 -13.87 22.19 -9.20
CA ARG A 207 -15.02 22.96 -8.72
C ARG A 207 -15.10 23.10 -7.21
N THR A 208 -14.62 22.13 -6.44
CA THR A 208 -14.72 22.20 -4.97
C THR A 208 -13.70 23.15 -4.37
N GLY A 209 -12.70 23.62 -5.13
CA GLY A 209 -11.62 24.46 -4.61
C GLY A 209 -10.80 23.78 -3.51
N LEU A 210 -10.84 22.45 -3.40
CA LEU A 210 -10.14 21.70 -2.36
C LEU A 210 -8.64 21.57 -2.66
N ILE A 211 -8.25 21.79 -3.92
CA ILE A 211 -6.86 21.79 -4.37
C ILE A 211 -6.40 23.24 -4.40
N GLY A 212 -5.46 23.57 -3.53
CA GLY A 212 -4.91 24.91 -3.36
C GLY A 212 -3.66 24.87 -2.48
N ILE A 213 -3.12 26.04 -2.18
CA ILE A 213 -1.92 26.17 -1.34
C ILE A 213 -2.23 25.63 0.05
N GLY A 214 -1.41 24.68 0.54
CA GLY A 214 -1.60 24.00 1.83
C GLY A 214 -2.51 22.78 1.79
N SER A 215 -3.13 22.46 0.65
CA SER A 215 -3.87 21.21 0.47
C SER A 215 -2.93 20.00 0.53
N ARG A 216 -3.35 18.94 1.23
CA ARG A 216 -2.59 17.68 1.37
C ARG A 216 -3.15 16.65 0.40
N ALA A 217 -2.97 16.90 -0.89
CA ALA A 217 -3.36 15.97 -1.94
C ALA A 217 -2.19 15.05 -2.33
N ALA A 218 -2.49 13.77 -2.53
CA ALA A 218 -1.58 12.82 -3.12
C ALA A 218 -1.91 12.67 -4.61
N GLU A 219 -0.93 13.01 -5.45
CA GLU A 219 -1.05 12.88 -6.90
C GLU A 219 -0.47 11.55 -7.35
N ARG A 220 -1.28 10.77 -8.05
CA ARG A 220 -0.92 9.46 -8.57
C ARG A 220 -1.07 9.46 -10.07
N TYR A 221 0.05 9.28 -10.77
CA TYR A 221 0.09 9.10 -12.22
C TYR A 221 0.19 7.62 -12.51
N LEU A 222 -0.79 7.10 -13.24
CA LEU A 222 -0.80 5.73 -13.72
C LEU A 222 -0.33 5.71 -15.17
N PHE A 223 0.47 4.72 -15.54
CA PHE A 223 0.99 4.56 -16.89
C PHE A 223 0.69 3.17 -17.45
N ARG A 224 0.32 3.12 -18.73
CA ARG A 224 0.14 1.90 -19.51
C ARG A 224 1.02 1.94 -20.75
N LEU A 225 1.82 0.90 -20.94
CA LEU A 225 2.72 0.79 -22.09
C LEU A 225 1.98 0.12 -23.25
N THR A 226 1.89 0.78 -24.41
CA THR A 226 1.33 0.16 -25.63
C THR A 226 2.34 -0.78 -26.28
N PRO A 227 1.90 -1.71 -27.14
CA PRO A 227 2.83 -2.47 -28.00
C PRO A 227 3.73 -1.50 -28.78
N GLY A 228 5.05 -1.70 -28.71
CA GLY A 228 6.06 -0.81 -29.33
C GLY A 228 6.57 0.32 -28.44
N ALA A 229 6.02 0.50 -27.22
CA ALA A 229 6.56 1.45 -26.25
C ALA A 229 7.95 1.03 -25.74
N PRO A 230 8.73 1.97 -25.16
CA PRO A 230 10.01 1.67 -24.52
C PRO A 230 9.86 0.60 -23.43
N ARG A 231 10.95 -0.10 -23.11
CA ARG A 231 10.90 -1.12 -22.06
C ARG A 231 10.50 -0.46 -20.74
N ILE A 232 9.67 -1.14 -19.94
CA ILE A 232 9.19 -0.65 -18.64
C ILE A 232 10.33 -0.18 -17.71
N GLU A 233 11.49 -0.83 -17.76
CA GLU A 233 12.67 -0.45 -16.98
C GLU A 233 13.24 0.90 -17.41
N GLU A 234 13.24 1.19 -18.71
CA GLU A 234 13.70 2.48 -19.25
C GLU A 234 12.74 3.59 -18.82
N VAL A 235 11.43 3.37 -18.98
CA VAL A 235 10.40 4.33 -18.55
C VAL A 235 10.53 4.64 -17.06
N ARG A 236 10.71 3.58 -16.24
CA ARG A 236 10.92 3.73 -14.81
C ARG A 236 12.16 4.55 -14.49
N GLN A 237 13.30 4.27 -15.12
CA GLN A 237 14.53 5.01 -14.89
C GLN A 237 14.39 6.48 -15.29
N THR A 238 13.70 6.77 -16.40
CA THR A 238 13.36 8.13 -16.80
C THR A 238 12.51 8.83 -15.74
N LEU A 239 11.46 8.18 -15.23
CA LEU A 239 10.60 8.73 -14.19
C LEU A 239 11.36 8.93 -12.87
N GLN A 240 12.24 8.00 -12.49
CA GLN A 240 13.02 8.09 -11.25
C GLN A 240 14.03 9.25 -11.26
N LYS A 241 14.63 9.55 -12.41
CA LYS A 241 15.54 10.70 -12.56
C LYS A 241 14.81 12.04 -12.38
N VAL A 242 13.55 12.08 -12.76
CA VAL A 242 12.73 13.29 -12.83
C VAL A 242 11.91 13.50 -11.57
N PHE A 243 11.60 12.41 -10.87
CA PHE A 243 10.90 12.38 -9.59
C PHE A 243 11.71 11.62 -8.53
N PRO A 244 12.84 12.18 -8.04
CA PRO A 244 13.74 11.49 -7.12
C PRO A 244 13.07 11.13 -5.78
N ASP A 245 12.19 11.99 -5.27
CA ASP A 245 11.49 11.81 -3.99
C ASP A 245 10.13 11.09 -4.13
N SER A 246 9.83 10.54 -5.31
CA SER A 246 8.54 9.89 -5.57
C SER A 246 8.54 8.40 -5.24
N LEU A 247 7.35 7.90 -4.93
CA LEU A 247 7.12 6.47 -4.80
C LEU A 247 6.72 5.92 -6.17
N ILE A 248 7.67 5.28 -6.84
CA ILE A 248 7.45 4.60 -8.13
C ILE A 248 7.23 3.11 -7.87
N ALA A 249 6.07 2.60 -8.26
CA ALA A 249 5.75 1.18 -8.23
C ALA A 249 5.65 0.61 -9.65
N ASP A 250 6.22 -0.58 -9.81
CA ASP A 250 6.14 -1.42 -11.02
C ASP A 250 5.38 -2.69 -10.64
N PHE A 251 4.42 -3.11 -11.47
CA PHE A 251 3.64 -4.33 -11.23
C PHE A 251 4.52 -5.59 -11.03
N ARG A 252 5.77 -5.56 -11.54
CA ARG A 252 6.74 -6.66 -11.39
C ARG A 252 7.45 -6.68 -10.06
N GLN A 253 7.45 -5.57 -9.32
CA GLN A 253 8.14 -5.45 -8.05
C GLN A 253 7.14 -5.48 -6.90
N THR A 254 7.38 -6.39 -5.96
CA THR A 254 6.75 -6.33 -4.65
C THR A 254 7.06 -4.97 -4.02
N HIS A 255 6.03 -4.35 -3.42
CA HIS A 255 6.03 -2.96 -2.95
C HIS A 255 7.35 -2.60 -2.25
N PRO A 256 8.05 -1.51 -2.64
CA PRO A 256 9.43 -1.23 -2.21
C PRO A 256 9.62 -1.15 -0.69
N ILE A 257 8.57 -0.89 0.08
CA ILE A 257 8.57 -0.94 1.56
C ILE A 257 9.00 -2.32 2.10
N ILE A 258 8.67 -3.41 1.42
CA ILE A 258 9.06 -4.76 1.86
C ILE A 258 10.50 -5.09 1.45
N THR A 259 10.98 -4.54 0.34
CA THR A 259 12.35 -4.81 -0.16
C THR A 259 13.38 -3.95 0.57
N GLN A 260 13.07 -2.69 0.90
CA GLN A 260 13.95 -1.83 1.71
C GLN A 260 14.16 -2.36 3.14
N GLY A 261 13.19 -3.10 3.69
CA GLY A 261 13.34 -3.79 4.98
C GLY A 261 14.30 -4.99 4.98
N ARG A 262 14.90 -5.36 3.84
CA ARG A 262 15.82 -6.51 3.72
C ARG A 262 17.24 -6.15 3.32
N GLU A 263 17.59 -4.87 3.19
CA GLU A 263 18.99 -4.49 3.03
C GLU A 263 19.74 -4.57 4.36
N PRO A 264 20.90 -5.25 4.43
CA PRO A 264 21.72 -5.19 5.61
C PRO A 264 22.35 -3.79 5.71
N HIS A 265 21.82 -2.97 6.63
CA HIS A 265 22.37 -1.68 7.08
C HIS A 265 23.85 -1.71 7.56
N ARG A 266 24.58 -2.81 7.38
CA ARG A 266 25.97 -3.01 7.81
C ARG A 266 26.99 -2.12 7.09
N ALA A 267 26.68 -1.60 5.90
CA ALA A 267 27.68 -0.88 5.10
C ALA A 267 27.88 0.61 5.48
N HIS A 268 26.92 1.24 6.17
CA HIS A 268 26.97 2.68 6.41
C HIS A 268 27.61 3.06 7.76
N CYS A 269 27.39 2.28 8.83
CA CYS A 269 27.99 2.56 10.14
C CYS A 269 29.51 2.28 10.23
N GLY A 270 30.08 1.45 9.34
CA GLY A 270 31.50 1.12 9.38
C GLY A 270 32.43 2.27 8.97
N ARG A 271 31.91 3.27 8.24
CA ARG A 271 32.72 4.37 7.70
C ARG A 271 32.86 5.56 8.65
N ALA A 272 31.93 5.74 9.59
CA ALA A 272 31.96 6.82 10.58
C ALA A 272 32.96 6.59 11.73
N ARG A 273 33.37 5.33 12.00
CA ARG A 273 34.34 5.02 13.08
C ARG A 273 35.82 5.15 12.70
N ARG A 274 36.17 5.37 11.43
CA ARG A 274 37.58 5.50 10.98
C ARG A 274 38.04 6.95 10.74
N GLY A 275 37.22 7.95 11.06
CA GLY A 275 37.52 9.36 10.77
C GLY A 275 38.02 10.20 11.95
N HIS A 276 38.04 9.68 13.19
CA HIS A 276 38.45 10.46 14.36
C HIS A 276 39.84 10.06 14.86
N GLY A 277 40.86 10.62 14.22
CA GLY A 277 42.23 10.63 14.68
C GLY A 277 42.96 11.88 14.18
N HIS A 278 43.19 12.82 15.09
CA HIS A 278 44.07 13.99 14.98
C HIS A 278 43.67 15.18 14.06
N GLY A 279 43.37 16.32 14.72
CA GLY A 279 44.25 17.49 14.56
C GLY A 279 43.72 18.74 13.84
N ARG A 280 43.22 19.68 14.65
CA ARG A 280 43.35 21.16 14.55
C ARG A 280 42.60 21.94 13.44
N SER A 281 41.58 22.66 13.93
CA SER A 281 41.33 24.11 13.81
C SER A 281 41.36 24.75 12.43
N LEU A 282 40.19 25.22 11.97
CA LEU A 282 39.92 26.61 11.56
C LEU A 282 38.40 26.80 11.30
N ALA A 283 37.87 27.92 11.83
CA ALA A 283 36.72 28.75 11.42
C ALA A 283 35.55 28.08 10.66
N ALA A 284 34.32 28.06 11.18
CA ALA A 284 33.35 29.16 11.32
C ALA A 284 32.19 28.95 10.31
N GLU A 285 30.97 29.19 10.80
CA GLU A 285 29.68 29.20 10.11
C GLU A 285 28.96 27.86 9.86
N ASP A 286 27.63 27.96 9.91
CA ASP A 286 26.58 26.94 9.74
C ASP A 286 26.22 26.03 10.94
N GLY A 287 25.50 26.67 11.87
CA GLY A 287 24.65 26.02 12.85
C GLY A 287 23.16 26.11 12.48
N PHE A 288 22.65 25.18 11.67
CA PHE A 288 21.22 24.76 11.71
C PHE A 288 20.92 23.46 10.92
N ASN A 289 21.84 22.48 10.84
CA ASN A 289 21.49 21.18 10.23
C ASN A 289 22.17 19.96 10.85
N ARG A 290 22.67 20.06 12.09
CA ARG A 290 23.39 18.97 12.76
C ARG A 290 22.56 18.15 13.76
N HIS A 291 21.30 18.52 14.00
CA HIS A 291 20.51 17.85 15.04
C HIS A 291 19.67 16.65 14.55
N HIS A 292 19.41 16.53 13.24
CA HIS A 292 18.54 15.47 12.71
C HIS A 292 19.25 14.15 12.39
N GLU A 293 20.59 14.14 12.24
CA GLU A 293 21.36 12.91 11.99
C GLU A 293 21.83 12.19 13.26
N MET A 294 21.99 12.90 14.39
CA MET A 294 22.44 12.28 15.65
C MET A 294 21.37 11.41 16.32
N HIS A 295 20.08 11.70 16.14
CA HIS A 295 19.00 10.96 16.78
C HIS A 295 18.71 9.57 16.17
N ARG A 296 19.14 9.29 14.94
CA ARG A 296 18.97 7.95 14.33
C ARG A 296 20.06 6.95 14.73
N CYS A 297 21.24 7.41 15.13
CA CYS A 297 22.31 6.52 15.61
C CYS A 297 22.21 6.20 17.10
N ALA A 298 21.64 7.09 17.92
CA ALA A 298 21.54 6.90 19.36
C ALA A 298 20.58 5.76 19.79
N TYR A 299 19.59 5.41 18.95
CA TYR A 299 18.60 4.38 19.30
C TYR A 299 19.08 2.93 19.05
N ALA A 300 20.16 2.73 18.30
CA ALA A 300 20.74 1.42 18.03
C ALA A 300 21.89 1.04 19.00
N GLY A 301 22.37 1.98 19.82
CA GLY A 301 23.46 1.78 20.77
C GLY A 301 23.04 1.10 22.09
N ASN A 302 21.80 1.28 22.52
CA ASN A 302 21.37 0.84 23.86
C ASN A 302 21.01 -0.66 24.00
N HIS A 303 21.09 -1.45 22.93
CA HIS A 303 20.87 -2.90 22.99
C HIS A 303 22.15 -3.75 22.89
N ALA A 304 23.32 -3.14 22.66
CA ALA A 304 24.58 -3.87 22.57
C ALA A 304 25.36 -3.94 23.90
N ASP A 305 25.11 -3.03 24.84
CA ASP A 305 25.87 -2.94 26.10
C ASP A 305 25.30 -3.78 27.25
N LEU A 306 24.18 -4.47 27.04
CA LEU A 306 23.60 -5.43 28.02
C LEU A 306 24.09 -6.88 27.85
N PHE A 307 24.84 -7.19 26.79
CA PHE A 307 25.34 -8.56 26.51
C PHE A 307 26.87 -8.72 26.61
N ALA A 308 27.62 -7.65 26.87
CA ALA A 308 29.09 -7.67 26.87
C ALA A 308 29.74 -7.54 28.26
N ALA A 309 28.98 -7.73 29.35
CA ALA A 309 29.48 -7.65 30.72
C ALA A 309 29.18 -8.91 31.53
N ASN A 310 29.56 -10.10 31.04
CA ASN A 310 29.74 -11.25 31.94
C ASN A 310 30.67 -12.34 31.40
N HIS A 311 31.95 -12.03 31.24
CA HIS A 311 32.99 -13.06 31.16
C HIS A 311 34.30 -12.54 31.75
N ARG A 312 34.48 -12.69 33.07
CA ARG A 312 35.78 -13.04 33.67
C ARG A 312 35.58 -13.94 34.90
N PRO A 313 36.50 -14.88 35.16
CA PRO A 313 36.31 -16.03 36.04
C PRO A 313 36.82 -15.76 37.46
N GLY A 314 36.24 -16.43 38.46
CA GLY A 314 36.89 -16.56 39.78
C GLY A 314 35.96 -16.77 40.97
N SER A 315 35.96 -18.00 41.48
CA SER A 315 35.75 -18.41 42.89
C SER A 315 34.37 -18.30 43.54
N GLY A 316 33.96 -19.40 44.20
CA GLY A 316 33.22 -19.35 45.46
C GLY A 316 31.82 -19.97 45.48
N TRP A 317 31.75 -21.29 45.62
CA TRP A 317 30.55 -21.99 46.07
C TRP A 317 30.16 -21.59 47.51
N ARG A 318 28.88 -21.25 47.74
CA ARG A 318 28.10 -21.62 48.93
C ARG A 318 26.60 -21.28 48.75
N PRO A 319 25.66 -22.18 49.08
CA PRO A 319 24.23 -21.92 48.96
C PRO A 319 23.65 -21.36 50.27
N ALA A 320 22.76 -20.38 50.18
CA ALA A 320 21.87 -19.97 51.27
C ALA A 320 20.44 -19.93 50.73
N GLY A 321 19.54 -20.59 51.46
CA GLY A 321 18.18 -20.89 51.05
C GLY A 321 17.17 -19.76 51.24
N GLY A 322 15.97 -20.04 50.74
CA GLY A 322 14.77 -19.20 50.76
C GLY A 322 14.05 -19.42 49.43
N GLY A 323 13.08 -20.31 49.27
CA GLY A 323 11.99 -20.61 50.19
C GLY A 323 10.75 -19.82 49.77
N PHE A 324 10.19 -20.08 48.58
CA PHE A 324 8.84 -19.67 48.24
C PHE A 324 8.05 -20.82 47.62
N ARG A 325 7.09 -21.31 48.41
CA ARG A 325 6.13 -22.36 48.08
C ARG A 325 5.10 -21.81 47.09
N ASN A 326 4.79 -22.57 46.05
CA ASN A 326 3.49 -22.49 45.40
C ASN A 326 2.84 -23.89 45.41
N ARG A 327 1.74 -24.01 46.16
CA ARG A 327 0.81 -25.14 46.24
C ARG A 327 -0.40 -24.67 45.42
N GLY A 328 -0.83 -25.26 44.30
CA GLY A 328 -1.07 -26.67 44.03
C GLY A 328 -2.55 -26.99 44.31
N ARG A 329 -3.34 -27.23 43.24
CA ARG A 329 -4.48 -28.18 43.09
C ARG A 329 -5.31 -27.77 41.84
N SER A 330 -5.30 -28.52 40.74
CA SER A 330 -5.84 -29.87 40.46
C SER A 330 -7.35 -29.90 40.22
N GLY A 331 -7.75 -30.36 39.03
CA GLY A 331 -9.13 -30.66 38.68
C GLY A 331 -9.25 -31.20 37.25
N LEU A 332 -8.78 -32.43 37.04
CA LEU A 332 -9.09 -33.26 35.88
C LEU A 332 -10.55 -33.74 35.97
N SER A 333 -11.31 -33.69 34.89
CA SER A 333 -12.09 -34.85 34.43
C SER A 333 -12.60 -34.65 33.01
N ALA A 334 -12.43 -35.70 32.22
CA ALA A 334 -12.92 -35.89 30.87
C ALA A 334 -14.44 -36.14 30.83
N ALA A 335 -15.06 -35.82 29.68
CA ALA A 335 -16.15 -36.60 29.11
C ALA A 335 -16.38 -36.22 27.64
N HIS A 336 -16.19 -37.20 26.77
CA HIS A 336 -16.68 -37.27 25.38
C HIS A 336 -18.22 -37.42 25.38
N ARG A 337 -18.86 -36.97 24.28
CA ARG A 337 -19.98 -37.55 23.49
C ARG A 337 -21.12 -36.58 23.14
N ALA A 338 -21.64 -36.84 21.92
CA ALA A 338 -22.96 -36.51 21.35
C ALA A 338 -23.10 -35.11 20.70
N LEU A 339 -23.14 -34.98 19.36
CA LEU A 339 -24.16 -35.37 18.36
C LEU A 339 -25.17 -34.23 18.08
N PHE A 340 -25.03 -33.59 16.90
CA PHE A 340 -26.02 -33.02 15.93
C PHE A 340 -27.24 -32.18 16.41
N PRO A 341 -28.02 -31.51 15.51
CA PRO A 341 -27.74 -30.90 14.20
C PRO A 341 -28.22 -29.40 14.13
N PHE A 342 -27.72 -28.57 13.22
CA PHE A 342 -28.39 -28.18 11.95
C PHE A 342 -29.93 -28.26 11.94
N ALA A 343 -30.58 -27.09 11.97
CA ALA A 343 -31.94 -26.91 11.45
C ALA A 343 -32.03 -25.57 10.71
N SER A 344 -32.20 -25.69 9.40
CA SER A 344 -32.59 -24.64 8.48
C SER A 344 -34.07 -24.33 8.67
N GLY A 345 -34.46 -23.06 8.65
CA GLY A 345 -35.85 -22.63 8.73
C GLY A 345 -36.04 -21.30 8.02
N THR A 346 -36.45 -21.39 6.76
CA THR A 346 -36.72 -20.30 5.84
C THR A 346 -38.10 -19.69 6.09
N ALA A 347 -38.19 -18.38 5.84
CA ALA A 347 -39.27 -17.68 5.14
C ALA A 347 -40.43 -16.99 5.91
N LEU A 348 -40.82 -15.88 5.28
CA LEU A 348 -42.05 -15.08 5.33
C LEU A 348 -42.21 -14.00 6.43
N GLY A 349 -42.05 -12.73 6.00
CA GLY A 349 -42.74 -11.58 6.59
C GLY A 349 -44.16 -11.44 6.04
N PRO A 350 -44.71 -10.23 5.84
CA PRO A 350 -44.63 -9.00 6.64
C PRO A 350 -46.02 -8.65 7.22
N HIS A 351 -46.08 -7.81 8.26
CA HIS A 351 -47.32 -7.11 8.61
C HIS A 351 -47.06 -5.61 8.78
N ASN A 352 -47.88 -4.85 8.07
CA ASN A 352 -47.91 -3.40 7.97
C ASN A 352 -49.11 -2.86 8.78
N ARG A 353 -49.06 -1.55 9.06
CA ARG A 353 -50.12 -0.66 9.60
C ARG A 353 -50.33 -0.70 11.13
N HIS A 354 -50.62 0.40 11.84
CA HIS A 354 -51.23 1.70 11.50
C HIS A 354 -50.92 2.72 12.63
N THR A 355 -50.91 4.02 12.31
CA THR A 355 -51.40 5.21 13.07
C THR A 355 -51.04 5.37 14.56
N GLY A 356 -50.65 6.53 15.09
CA GLY A 356 -50.81 7.93 14.72
C GLY A 356 -50.72 8.78 16.01
N THR A 357 -50.53 10.10 15.87
CA THR A 357 -50.82 11.17 16.86
C THR A 357 -50.26 10.97 18.28
N GLY A 358 -49.25 11.69 18.74
CA GLY A 358 -49.08 13.14 18.68
C GLY A 358 -48.94 13.59 20.14
N ASP A 359 -47.86 14.29 20.49
CA ASP A 359 -47.98 15.28 21.55
C ASP A 359 -46.81 16.26 21.54
N ARG A 360 -47.20 17.50 21.83
CA ARG A 360 -46.36 18.67 21.97
C ARG A 360 -45.52 18.54 23.24
N TYR A 361 -44.25 18.89 23.15
CA TYR A 361 -43.56 19.47 24.30
C TYR A 361 -42.67 20.60 23.80
N SER A 362 -43.09 21.83 24.12
CA SER A 362 -42.23 22.99 24.10
C SER A 362 -41.35 22.91 25.34
N ASP A 363 -40.04 23.08 25.18
CA ASP A 363 -39.30 23.79 26.20
C ASP A 363 -38.13 24.52 25.56
N ASP A 364 -38.17 25.82 25.77
CA ASP A 364 -37.14 26.78 25.47
C ASP A 364 -35.86 26.41 26.20
N THR A 365 -34.74 26.33 25.49
CA THR A 365 -33.45 26.63 26.10
C THR A 365 -32.58 27.34 25.07
N VAL A 366 -32.71 28.66 25.09
CA VAL A 366 -31.76 29.61 24.54
C VAL A 366 -30.42 29.39 25.24
N VAL A 367 -29.40 28.97 24.50
CA VAL A 367 -28.00 29.17 24.90
C VAL A 367 -27.27 29.79 23.73
N HIS A 368 -27.07 31.11 23.85
CA HIS A 368 -26.08 31.85 23.10
C HIS A 368 -24.69 31.25 23.35
N PHE A 369 -23.99 30.84 22.30
CA PHE A 369 -22.54 30.85 22.32
C PHE A 369 -22.02 31.55 21.07
N ALA A 370 -21.20 32.55 21.37
CA ALA A 370 -20.78 33.61 20.49
C ALA A 370 -19.79 33.17 19.42
N ASP A 371 -19.85 33.94 18.35
CA ASP A 371 -18.86 34.15 17.31
C ASP A 371 -17.41 34.20 17.82
N ALA A 372 -16.52 33.51 17.09
CA ALA A 372 -15.12 33.87 17.01
C ALA A 372 -14.63 33.68 15.58
N ALA A 373 -14.93 34.67 14.74
CA ALA A 373 -14.32 34.86 13.45
C ALA A 373 -12.89 35.39 13.63
N TRP A 374 -11.91 34.71 13.05
CA TRP A 374 -10.53 35.19 12.92
C TRP A 374 -10.30 35.64 11.48
N ASN A 375 -10.33 36.96 11.24
CA ASN A 375 -9.98 37.58 9.96
C ASN A 375 -8.75 38.49 10.18
N PRO A 376 -7.56 38.15 9.66
CA PRO A 376 -6.36 38.96 9.79
C PRO A 376 -6.17 39.83 8.54
N ALA A 377 -6.78 41.02 8.50
CA ALA A 377 -6.53 41.98 7.42
C ALA A 377 -6.83 43.43 7.83
N HIS A 378 -6.25 43.94 8.93
CA HIS A 378 -6.19 45.40 9.17
C HIS A 378 -5.08 45.75 10.18
N GLN A 379 -3.82 45.58 9.81
CA GLN A 379 -2.70 46.15 10.57
C GLN A 379 -1.44 46.33 9.72
N ALA A 380 -1.55 47.16 8.69
CA ALA A 380 -0.40 47.76 8.02
C ALA A 380 -0.86 49.01 7.26
N ARG A 381 -0.98 50.14 7.98
CA ARG A 381 -0.97 51.52 7.45
C ARG A 381 -1.27 52.50 8.60
N ARG A 382 -0.30 52.72 9.47
CA ARG A 382 -0.17 53.95 10.28
C ARG A 382 1.30 54.10 10.65
N ASP A 383 2.06 54.74 9.78
CA ASP A 383 3.32 55.41 10.10
C ASP A 383 3.58 56.42 8.98
N LEU A 384 3.22 57.68 9.22
CA LEU A 384 3.90 58.90 8.72
C LEU A 384 3.19 60.15 9.28
N PRO A 385 3.95 61.14 9.79
CA PRO A 385 3.40 62.24 10.59
C PRO A 385 3.03 63.48 9.75
N ALA A 386 2.29 64.35 10.43
CA ALA A 386 1.65 65.59 9.98
C ALA A 386 2.56 66.61 9.30
N ARG A 387 1.94 67.39 8.40
CA ARG A 387 2.37 68.75 8.05
C ARG A 387 1.14 69.63 7.87
N ASP A 388 1.24 70.80 8.49
CA ASP A 388 0.29 71.92 8.49
C ASP A 388 0.11 72.52 7.08
N ASP A 389 -1.14 72.84 6.74
CA ASP A 389 -1.64 74.16 6.28
C ASP A 389 -3.13 74.10 5.93
#